data_AF-A0A090Q3Y1-F1
#
_entry.id   AF-A0A090Q3Y1-F1
#
_cell.length_a   1.000
_cell.length_b   1.000
_cell.length_c   1.000
_cell.angle_alpha   90.00
_cell.angle_beta   90.00
_cell.angle_gamma   90.00
#
_symmetry.space_group_name_H-M   'P 1'
#
loop_
_entity.id
_entity.type
_entity.pdbx_description
1 polymer ?
#
loop_
_entity_poly.entity_id
_entity_poly.type
_entity_poly.pdbx_seq_one_letter_code
_entity_poly.pdbx_strand_id
1 'polypeptide(L)'
;MKFIPKLLLAAATVTMIISCDNDDETITSVNAPSNYSFERNGQTSVSYSGQTDRILMAEEVLDGLKDPSTSLNTLQAQFDHTQGQNNFSDPALNSSTKSVRSKVAASSDYFSSNSVDQSSIRADFDGWISSQVNELYDNGAWVSTTASLV
;
A
#
# COMPACT_ATOMS: atom_id res chain seq x y z
N MET A 1 62.52 39.73 11.99
CA MET A 1 61.42 39.11 12.77
C MET A 1 60.14 39.42 11.99
N LYS A 2 59.75 38.75 10.89
CA LYS A 2 59.46 37.32 10.60
C LYS A 2 58.63 36.69 11.72
N PHE A 3 57.53 36.03 11.35
CA PHE A 3 56.34 35.71 12.17
C PHE A 3 55.41 36.93 12.25
N ILE A 4 54.21 36.93 11.66
CA ILE A 4 52.97 36.49 12.34
C ILE A 4 51.75 36.22 11.38
N PRO A 5 51.84 36.04 10.04
CA PRO A 5 50.61 35.84 9.23
C PRO A 5 49.85 34.53 9.57
N LYS A 6 50.53 33.57 10.23
CA LYS A 6 49.92 32.33 10.75
C LYS A 6 49.08 32.54 12.02
N LEU A 7 49.27 33.62 12.76
CA LEU A 7 48.52 33.90 14.00
C LEU A 7 47.13 34.49 13.69
N LEU A 8 47.02 35.28 12.62
CA LEU A 8 45.73 35.79 12.13
C LEU A 8 44.86 34.69 11.51
N LEU A 9 45.48 33.70 10.85
CA LEU A 9 44.76 32.55 10.31
C LEU A 9 44.30 31.55 11.39
N ALA A 10 45.04 31.44 12.50
CA ALA A 10 44.66 30.61 13.65
C ALA A 10 43.52 31.24 14.48
N ALA A 11 43.39 32.58 14.50
CA ALA A 11 42.32 33.27 15.20
C ALA A 11 40.96 33.13 14.48
N ALA A 12 40.96 33.01 13.14
CA ALA A 12 39.74 32.86 12.34
C ALA A 12 39.14 31.44 12.39
N THR A 13 39.93 30.42 12.74
CA THR A 13 39.45 29.03 12.89
C THR A 13 38.81 28.75 14.26
N VAL A 14 39.10 29.56 15.28
CA VAL A 14 38.58 29.38 16.65
C VAL A 14 37.18 29.99 16.82
N THR A 15 36.75 30.89 15.94
CA THR A 15 35.39 31.47 15.98
C THR A 15 34.31 30.62 15.32
N MET A 16 34.65 29.54 14.60
CA MET A 16 33.66 28.60 14.02
C MET A 16 33.18 27.51 14.99
N ILE A 17 33.70 27.46 16.22
CA ILE A 17 33.38 26.40 17.20
C ILE A 17 32.47 26.88 18.34
N ILE A 18 31.97 28.13 18.29
CA ILE A 18 30.91 28.61 19.21
C ILE A 18 29.58 28.51 18.47
N SER A 19 29.10 27.28 18.31
CA SER A 19 27.70 26.98 18.05
C SER A 19 27.28 25.86 19.00
N CYS A 20 27.30 26.17 20.29
CA CYS A 20 26.40 25.54 21.24
C CYS A 20 25.50 26.68 21.70
N ASP A 21 24.39 26.86 21.00
CA ASP A 21 23.22 27.32 21.73
C ASP A 21 22.90 26.19 22.72
N ASN A 22 22.67 26.53 23.98
CA ASN A 22 22.34 25.53 24.97
C ASN A 22 20.91 25.08 24.65
N ASP A 23 20.80 24.09 23.76
CA ASP A 23 19.58 23.34 23.47
C ASP A 23 19.21 22.44 24.66
N ASP A 24 19.34 22.94 25.89
CA ASP A 24 18.64 22.42 27.06
C ASP A 24 17.16 22.87 26.93
N GLU A 25 16.60 22.52 25.77
CA GLU A 25 15.18 22.56 25.47
C GLU A 25 14.54 21.70 26.54
N THR A 26 13.74 22.35 27.36
CA THR A 26 12.86 21.64 28.28
C THR A 26 12.08 20.66 27.42
N ILE A 27 12.30 19.36 27.58
CA ILE A 27 11.51 18.35 26.88
C ILE A 27 10.08 18.55 27.37
N THR A 28 9.32 19.35 26.64
CA THR A 28 7.88 19.45 26.80
C THR A 28 7.36 18.09 26.38
N SER A 29 7.07 17.26 27.37
CA SER A 29 6.41 15.97 27.13
C SER A 29 5.16 16.22 26.30
N VAL A 30 5.19 15.77 25.04
CA VAL A 30 4.04 15.88 24.14
C VAL A 30 3.05 14.81 24.59
N ASN A 31 2.04 15.23 25.35
CA ASN A 31 0.96 14.33 25.74
C ASN A 31 0.00 14.15 24.55
N ALA A 32 0.09 13.01 23.88
CA ALA A 32 -0.82 12.69 22.79
C ALA A 32 -2.26 12.59 23.31
N PRO A 33 -3.25 13.06 22.53
CA PRO A 33 -4.65 12.81 22.83
C PRO A 33 -4.93 11.29 22.91
N SER A 34 -5.88 10.88 23.75
CA SER A 34 -6.38 9.50 23.73
C SER A 34 -7.07 9.15 22.41
N ASN A 35 -7.67 10.16 21.75
CA ASN A 35 -8.40 10.03 20.49
C ASN A 35 -8.06 11.16 19.52
N TYR A 36 -8.03 10.85 18.23
CA TYR A 36 -7.94 11.83 17.14
C TYR A 36 -9.28 11.95 16.44
N SER A 37 -9.77 13.17 16.21
CA SER A 37 -10.90 13.44 15.32
C SER A 37 -10.42 14.17 14.07
N PHE A 38 -10.93 13.74 12.92
CA PHE A 38 -10.64 14.31 11.62
C PHE A 38 -11.95 14.83 11.04
N GLU A 39 -12.27 16.08 11.35
CA GLU A 39 -13.50 16.74 10.94
C GLU A 39 -13.23 18.06 10.21
N ARG A 40 -14.04 18.34 9.19
CA ARG A 40 -14.11 19.64 8.52
C ARG A 40 -15.58 20.04 8.43
N ASN A 41 -15.91 21.22 8.95
CA ASN A 41 -17.30 21.72 9.01
C ASN A 41 -18.27 20.74 9.72
N GLY A 42 -17.80 20.06 10.78
CA GLY A 42 -18.60 19.09 11.54
C GLY A 42 -18.89 17.78 10.80
N GLN A 43 -18.19 17.50 9.70
CA GLN A 43 -18.28 16.23 8.96
C GLN A 43 -16.92 15.56 8.95
N THR A 44 -16.88 14.23 9.05
CA THR A 44 -15.60 13.51 9.01
C THR A 44 -14.91 13.73 7.66
N SER A 45 -13.60 13.99 7.68
CA SER A 45 -12.80 14.08 6.45
C SER A 45 -12.24 12.72 6.02
N VAL A 46 -12.51 11.65 6.78
CA VAL A 46 -11.99 10.31 6.50
C VAL A 46 -13.08 9.47 5.85
N SER A 47 -12.79 8.93 4.67
CA SER A 47 -13.68 8.01 3.96
C SER A 47 -13.09 6.61 3.94
N TYR A 48 -13.82 5.64 4.49
CA TYR A 48 -13.40 4.24 4.57
C TYR A 48 -13.99 3.36 3.47
N SER A 49 -15.05 3.80 2.79
CA SER A 49 -15.81 2.95 1.85
C SER A 49 -14.94 2.32 0.78
N GLY A 50 -14.08 3.10 0.11
CA GLY A 50 -13.19 2.56 -0.92
C GLY A 50 -12.09 1.62 -0.40
N GLN A 51 -11.84 1.57 0.91
CA GLN A 51 -10.97 0.58 1.54
C GLN A 51 -11.78 -0.67 1.87
N THR A 52 -12.95 -0.49 2.48
CA THR A 52 -13.91 -1.58 2.73
C THR A 52 -14.26 -2.34 1.45
N ASP A 53 -14.61 -1.64 0.37
CA ASP A 53 -14.90 -2.24 -0.93
C ASP A 53 -13.75 -3.15 -1.38
N ARG A 54 -12.49 -2.68 -1.29
CA ARG A 54 -11.34 -3.49 -1.73
C ARG A 54 -11.08 -4.70 -0.85
N ILE A 55 -11.35 -4.60 0.45
CA ILE A 55 -11.23 -5.73 1.37
C ILE A 55 -12.26 -6.80 0.97
N LEU A 56 -13.53 -6.42 0.81
CA LEU A 56 -14.60 -7.35 0.42
C LEU A 56 -14.38 -7.93 -0.99
N MET A 57 -13.93 -7.12 -1.95
CA MET A 57 -13.54 -7.62 -3.27
C MET A 57 -12.38 -8.62 -3.20
N ALA A 58 -11.39 -8.36 -2.34
CA ALA A 58 -10.26 -9.28 -2.17
C ALA A 58 -10.68 -10.59 -1.48
N GLU A 59 -11.67 -10.55 -0.59
CA GLU A 59 -12.27 -11.75 0.00
C GLU A 59 -12.93 -12.62 -1.08
N GLU A 60 -13.74 -12.05 -1.97
CA GLU A 60 -14.36 -12.81 -3.06
C GLU A 60 -13.31 -13.36 -4.06
N VAL A 61 -12.27 -12.60 -4.38
CA VAL A 61 -11.14 -13.10 -5.21
C VAL A 61 -10.44 -14.26 -4.50
N LEU A 62 -10.18 -14.15 -3.19
CA LEU A 62 -9.53 -15.18 -2.40
C LEU A 62 -10.37 -16.46 -2.33
N ASP A 63 -11.68 -16.33 -2.18
CA ASP A 63 -12.60 -17.47 -2.17
C ASP A 63 -12.64 -18.15 -3.55
N GLY A 64 -12.71 -17.36 -4.62
CA GLY A 64 -12.62 -17.88 -5.99
C GLY A 64 -11.29 -18.57 -6.28
N LEU A 65 -10.17 -18.08 -5.71
CA LEU A 65 -8.86 -18.70 -5.84
C LEU A 65 -8.75 -20.03 -5.08
N LYS A 66 -9.66 -20.32 -4.13
CA LYS A 66 -9.71 -21.56 -3.36
C LYS A 66 -10.76 -22.55 -3.87
N ASP A 67 -11.56 -22.15 -4.86
CA ASP A 67 -12.63 -22.95 -5.43
C ASP A 67 -12.26 -23.40 -6.86
N PRO A 68 -11.95 -24.70 -7.06
CA PRO A 68 -11.64 -25.25 -8.38
C PRO A 68 -12.76 -25.16 -9.41
N SER A 69 -13.98 -24.83 -9.01
CA SER A 69 -15.09 -24.58 -9.93
C SER A 69 -15.08 -23.17 -10.52
N THR A 70 -14.28 -22.26 -9.96
CA THR A 70 -14.19 -20.86 -10.43
C THR A 70 -13.36 -20.78 -11.71
N SER A 71 -13.93 -20.17 -12.75
CA SER A 71 -13.24 -20.00 -14.03
C SER A 71 -12.16 -18.90 -13.97
N LEU A 72 -11.12 -19.03 -14.81
CA LEU A 72 -10.10 -17.99 -14.98
C LEU A 72 -10.70 -16.63 -15.33
N ASN A 73 -11.67 -16.60 -16.23
CA ASN A 73 -12.33 -15.37 -16.65
C ASN A 73 -13.05 -14.69 -15.47
N THR A 74 -13.69 -15.47 -14.59
CA THR A 74 -14.34 -14.95 -13.39
C THR A 74 -13.32 -14.30 -12.47
N LEU A 75 -12.22 -14.99 -12.17
CA LEU A 75 -11.17 -14.50 -11.28
C LEU A 75 -10.47 -13.25 -11.82
N GLN A 76 -10.14 -13.23 -13.10
CA GLN A 76 -9.54 -12.06 -13.74
C GLN A 76 -10.51 -10.86 -13.74
N ALA A 77 -11.80 -11.10 -14.00
CA ALA A 77 -12.81 -10.04 -13.97
C ALA A 77 -13.04 -9.49 -12.55
N GLN A 78 -13.01 -10.34 -11.52
CA GLN A 78 -13.05 -9.89 -10.13
C GLN A 78 -11.79 -9.09 -9.74
N PHE A 79 -10.61 -9.55 -10.16
CA PHE A 79 -9.36 -8.88 -9.84
C PHE A 79 -9.24 -7.49 -10.50
N ASP A 80 -9.56 -7.37 -11.79
CA ASP A 80 -9.50 -6.14 -12.60
C ASP A 80 -10.83 -5.36 -12.64
N HIS A 81 -11.72 -5.60 -11.67
CA HIS A 81 -13.09 -5.09 -11.68
C HIS A 81 -13.25 -3.67 -12.23
N THR A 82 -14.24 -3.51 -13.11
CA THR A 82 -14.68 -2.22 -13.64
C THR A 82 -16.10 -1.93 -13.19
N GLN A 83 -16.35 -0.70 -12.75
CA GLN A 83 -17.66 -0.26 -12.27
C GLN A 83 -18.80 -0.64 -13.24
N GLY A 84 -19.89 -1.17 -12.68
CA GLY A 84 -21.08 -1.60 -13.41
C GLY A 84 -21.00 -3.02 -13.98
N GLN A 85 -19.85 -3.68 -13.87
CA GLN A 85 -19.73 -5.10 -14.21
C GLN A 85 -20.20 -5.98 -13.07
N ASN A 86 -20.92 -7.06 -13.39
CA ASN A 86 -21.39 -8.03 -12.41
C ASN A 86 -20.30 -9.06 -12.12
N ASN A 87 -19.25 -8.66 -11.40
CA ASN A 87 -18.12 -9.53 -11.06
C ASN A 87 -18.24 -10.14 -9.67
N PHE A 88 -18.96 -9.49 -8.77
CA PHE A 88 -19.09 -9.86 -7.36
C PHE A 88 -20.50 -10.30 -7.02
N SER A 89 -20.61 -11.11 -5.98
CA SER A 89 -21.87 -11.58 -5.42
C SER A 89 -22.66 -10.44 -4.77
N ASP A 90 -21.97 -9.50 -4.12
CA ASP A 90 -22.56 -8.28 -3.58
C ASP A 90 -22.76 -7.22 -4.68
N PRO A 91 -24.01 -6.83 -5.01
CA PRO A 91 -24.29 -5.79 -6.00
C PRO A 91 -23.70 -4.42 -5.65
N ALA A 92 -23.44 -4.13 -4.37
CA ALA A 92 -22.78 -2.89 -3.96
C ALA A 92 -21.33 -2.82 -4.48
N LEU A 93 -20.60 -3.93 -4.45
CA LEU A 93 -19.24 -4.01 -4.98
C LEU A 93 -19.20 -3.82 -6.48
N ASN A 94 -20.18 -4.36 -7.21
CA ASN A 94 -20.33 -4.16 -8.67
C ASN A 94 -20.55 -2.69 -9.06
N SER A 95 -21.06 -1.88 -8.13
CA SER A 95 -21.25 -0.43 -8.33
C SER A 95 -20.03 0.39 -7.92
N SER A 96 -19.00 -0.22 -7.34
CA SER A 96 -17.82 0.48 -6.86
C SER A 96 -16.87 0.83 -8.00
N THR A 97 -16.07 1.88 -7.80
CA THR A 97 -14.97 2.28 -8.70
C THR A 97 -13.64 1.64 -8.33
N LYS A 98 -13.64 0.76 -7.32
CA LYS A 98 -12.42 0.16 -6.78
C LYS A 98 -12.17 -1.18 -7.44
N SER A 99 -10.91 -1.56 -7.54
CA SER A 99 -10.50 -2.92 -7.87
C SER A 99 -9.27 -3.29 -7.04
N VAL A 100 -9.07 -4.58 -6.82
CA VAL A 100 -7.87 -5.10 -6.13
C VAL A 100 -6.63 -4.78 -6.97
N ARG A 101 -6.71 -5.00 -8.29
CA ARG A 101 -5.63 -4.74 -9.23
C ARG A 101 -5.14 -3.29 -9.22
N SER A 102 -6.03 -2.32 -8.98
CA SER A 102 -5.65 -0.90 -8.86
C SER A 102 -4.69 -0.58 -7.70
N LYS A 103 -4.52 -1.51 -6.75
CA LYS A 103 -3.60 -1.39 -5.62
C LYS A 103 -2.32 -2.21 -5.76
N VAL A 104 -2.19 -3.01 -6.82
CA VAL A 104 -0.94 -3.67 -7.18
C VAL A 104 -0.02 -2.68 -7.87
N ALA A 105 1.21 -2.58 -7.37
CA ALA A 105 2.22 -1.62 -7.84
C ALA A 105 1.70 -0.17 -7.90
N ALA A 106 1.00 0.27 -6.85
CA ALA A 106 0.30 1.56 -6.81
C ALA A 106 0.96 2.61 -5.91
N SER A 107 2.18 2.37 -5.42
CA SER A 107 2.93 3.39 -4.68
C SER A 107 3.19 4.61 -5.55
N SER A 108 2.79 5.79 -5.09
CA SER A 108 3.00 7.04 -5.82
C SER A 108 4.49 7.34 -6.00
N ASP A 109 5.29 7.14 -4.96
CA ASP A 109 6.71 7.51 -4.97
C ASP A 109 7.51 6.65 -5.95
N TYR A 110 7.10 5.39 -6.13
CA TYR A 110 7.84 4.43 -6.94
C TYR A 110 7.27 4.25 -8.35
N PHE A 111 5.94 4.26 -8.51
CA PHE A 111 5.28 3.89 -9.77
C PHE A 111 4.62 5.05 -10.51
N SER A 112 4.64 6.28 -9.98
CA SER A 112 4.03 7.43 -10.68
C SER A 112 4.69 7.75 -12.03
N SER A 113 6.01 7.56 -12.15
CA SER A 113 6.77 7.73 -13.39
C SER A 113 7.28 6.41 -13.99
N ASN A 114 7.00 5.28 -13.35
CA ASN A 114 7.48 3.96 -13.75
C ASN A 114 6.30 3.05 -14.12
N SER A 115 5.61 3.41 -15.21
CA SER A 115 4.45 2.67 -15.70
C SER A 115 4.81 1.31 -16.27
N VAL A 116 6.05 1.12 -16.75
CA VAL A 116 6.53 -0.16 -17.29
C VAL A 116 6.62 -1.20 -16.19
N ASP A 117 7.31 -0.90 -15.08
CA ASP A 117 7.42 -1.84 -13.97
C ASP A 117 6.07 -2.04 -13.27
N GLN A 118 5.25 -0.99 -13.18
CA GLN A 118 3.87 -1.13 -12.70
C GLN A 118 3.08 -2.13 -13.53
N SER A 119 3.15 -2.04 -14.85
CA SER A 119 2.44 -2.94 -15.76
C SER A 119 3.00 -4.35 -15.68
N SER A 120 4.33 -4.50 -15.56
CA SER A 120 4.98 -5.81 -15.43
C SER A 120 4.52 -6.52 -14.16
N ILE A 121 4.56 -5.86 -13.01
CA ILE A 121 4.14 -6.46 -11.74
C ILE A 121 2.66 -6.83 -11.78
N ARG A 122 1.80 -5.99 -12.37
CA ARG A 122 0.38 -6.35 -12.54
C ARG A 122 0.20 -7.58 -13.43
N ALA A 123 0.98 -7.68 -14.50
CA ALA A 123 0.98 -8.85 -15.37
C ALA A 123 1.47 -10.11 -14.64
N ASP A 124 2.41 -10.00 -13.70
CA ASP A 124 2.83 -11.13 -12.86
C ASP A 124 1.65 -11.66 -12.01
N PHE A 125 0.86 -10.76 -11.40
CA PHE A 125 -0.35 -11.16 -10.66
C PHE A 125 -1.41 -11.78 -11.57
N ASP A 126 -1.64 -11.20 -12.76
CA ASP A 126 -2.55 -11.78 -13.76
C ASP A 126 -2.07 -13.19 -14.18
N GLY A 127 -0.75 -13.39 -14.27
CA GLY A 127 -0.09 -14.66 -14.52
C GLY A 127 -0.30 -15.67 -13.39
N TRP A 128 -0.11 -15.28 -12.13
CA TRP A 128 -0.33 -16.17 -10.98
C TRP A 128 -1.78 -16.63 -10.86
N ILE A 129 -2.74 -15.74 -11.12
CA ILE A 129 -4.18 -16.11 -11.19
C ILE A 129 -4.39 -17.13 -12.30
N SER A 130 -3.74 -16.95 -13.46
CA SER A 130 -3.82 -17.89 -14.58
C SER A 130 -3.22 -19.26 -14.24
N SER A 131 -2.06 -19.29 -13.57
CA SER A 131 -1.42 -20.53 -13.11
C SER A 131 -2.26 -21.23 -12.05
N GLN A 132 -2.92 -20.50 -11.15
CA GLN A 132 -3.83 -21.10 -10.16
C GLN A 132 -4.88 -22.00 -10.83
N VAL A 133 -5.49 -21.49 -11.89
CA VAL A 133 -6.54 -22.23 -12.61
C VAL A 133 -5.94 -23.33 -13.48
N ASN A 134 -5.00 -22.98 -14.36
CA ASN A 134 -4.52 -23.90 -15.39
C ASN A 134 -3.58 -25.00 -14.86
N GLU A 135 -2.86 -24.73 -13.78
CA GLU A 135 -1.84 -25.65 -13.26
C GLU A 135 -2.32 -26.36 -12.00
N LEU A 136 -3.06 -25.69 -11.12
CA LEU A 136 -3.48 -26.31 -9.87
C LEU A 136 -4.84 -26.99 -10.01
N TYR A 137 -5.89 -26.29 -10.49
CA TYR A 137 -7.26 -26.88 -10.56
C TYR A 137 -7.29 -28.15 -11.42
N ASP A 138 -6.66 -28.12 -12.59
CA ASP A 138 -6.69 -29.24 -13.55
C ASP A 138 -5.78 -30.41 -13.17
N ASN A 139 -4.74 -30.19 -12.35
CA ASN A 139 -3.74 -31.21 -12.03
C ASN A 139 -4.03 -31.99 -10.74
N GLY A 140 -5.18 -31.76 -10.09
CA GLY A 140 -5.53 -32.43 -8.82
C GLY A 140 -4.56 -32.12 -7.67
N ALA A 141 -3.69 -31.12 -7.83
CA ALA A 141 -2.73 -30.67 -6.82
C ALA A 141 -3.40 -29.91 -5.65
N TRP A 142 -4.70 -29.64 -5.78
CA TRP A 142 -5.57 -29.16 -4.71
C TRP A 142 -5.78 -30.23 -3.65
N VAL A 143 -4.77 -30.42 -2.79
CA VAL A 143 -4.99 -31.04 -1.50
C VAL A 143 -5.66 -29.99 -0.63
N SER A 144 -6.98 -30.09 -0.49
CA SER A 144 -7.76 -29.41 0.55
C SER A 144 -7.22 -29.83 1.93
N THR A 145 -6.14 -29.18 2.37
CA THR A 145 -5.72 -29.27 3.76
C THR A 145 -6.65 -28.36 4.52
N THR A 146 -7.78 -28.90 4.96
CA THR A 146 -8.58 -28.34 6.04
C THR A 146 -7.73 -28.35 7.31
N ALA A 147 -6.84 -27.38 7.44
CA ALA A 147 -6.25 -27.02 8.73
C ALA A 147 -7.19 -25.97 9.35
N SER A 148 -8.11 -26.48 10.15
CA SER A 148 -8.83 -25.70 11.16
C SER A 148 -7.83 -24.82 11.92
N LEU A 149 -7.92 -23.52 11.75
CA LEU A 149 -7.37 -22.55 12.69
C LEU A 149 -8.56 -21.82 13.32
N VAL A 150 -9.16 -22.52 14.28
CA VAL A 150 -9.79 -21.93 15.47
C VAL A 150 -8.93 -22.38 16.65
#